data_AF-A0A4R1FRH8-F1
#
_entry.id   AF-A0A4R1FRH8-F1
#
_cell.length_a   1.000
_cell.length_b   1.000
_cell.length_c   1.000
_cell.angle_alpha   90.00
_cell.angle_beta   90.00
_cell.angle_gamma   90.00
#
_symmetry.space_group_name_H-M   'P 1'
#
loop_
_entity.id
_entity.type
_entity.pdbx_description
1 polymer ?
#
loop_
_entity_poly.entity_id
_entity_poly.type
_entity_poly.pdbx_seq_one_letter_code
_entity_poly.pdbx_strand_id
1 'polypeptide(L)'
;MRQHPSPSVRGPLLSAVCALLLATVGHSVAAAAPASADPPRCGPQARTASLENDRDLVRNRLGPLRTLRGPADLAAVSLAGWTPLSHGVVSYAGMGMVLADPVLSVELMANSIEGLAADLPAPRTVTAGKPATLFYRSLATGADLGDPVEADYPYELAGWGHLAEYTPGVYPVSTSLCLDPTDWFIHERGVHALPSFDMICLPPPETIRGGATGALQPITPAPFGIPHPRLWDTHIWLHPDGGVPTTAILDDVEEVAGAAWKPHDGFYFPGQAPGTGGHH
;
A
#
# COMPACT_ATOMS: atom_id res chain seq x y z
N MET A 1 27.88 -51.16 -28.47
CA MET A 1 26.92 -50.10 -28.85
C MET A 1 27.72 -48.83 -29.11
N ARG A 2 27.71 -48.38 -30.37
CA ARG A 2 28.61 -47.34 -30.90
C ARG A 2 27.96 -45.96 -30.70
N GLN A 3 28.74 -45.01 -30.18
CA GLN A 3 28.38 -43.59 -30.10
C GLN A 3 28.44 -42.97 -31.51
N HIS A 4 27.38 -42.24 -31.87
CA HIS A 4 27.38 -41.36 -33.05
C HIS A 4 27.75 -39.93 -32.61
N PRO A 5 28.79 -39.31 -33.19
CA PRO A 5 29.05 -37.88 -33.02
C PRO A 5 28.24 -37.07 -34.06
N SER A 6 27.56 -36.02 -33.60
CA SER A 6 26.99 -34.99 -34.48
C SER A 6 28.07 -34.02 -34.94
N PRO A 7 28.03 -33.55 -36.21
CA PRO A 7 29.08 -32.73 -36.78
C PRO A 7 28.95 -31.25 -36.38
N SER A 8 30.11 -30.65 -36.13
CA SER A 8 30.30 -29.21 -36.06
C SER A 8 30.16 -28.58 -37.44
N VAL A 9 29.44 -27.46 -37.53
CA VAL A 9 29.52 -26.54 -38.67
C VAL A 9 30.02 -25.20 -38.14
N ARG A 10 31.25 -24.86 -38.51
CA ARG A 10 31.77 -23.48 -38.51
C ARG A 10 31.70 -22.95 -39.94
N GLY A 11 31.23 -21.72 -40.10
CA GLY A 11 31.31 -20.98 -41.36
C GLY A 11 30.88 -19.53 -41.17
N PRO A 12 31.72 -18.52 -41.49
CA PRO A 12 31.54 -17.12 -41.14
C PRO A 12 30.73 -16.36 -42.20
N LEU A 13 30.41 -15.07 -41.97
CA LEU A 13 30.64 -13.93 -42.87
C LEU A 13 29.89 -12.67 -42.38
N LEU A 14 30.69 -11.61 -42.22
CA LEU A 14 30.43 -10.17 -42.46
C LEU A 14 29.28 -9.42 -41.76
N SER A 15 29.72 -8.54 -40.84
CA SER A 15 29.52 -7.09 -40.84
C SER A 15 28.53 -6.48 -41.84
N ALA A 16 27.50 -5.81 -41.30
CA ALA A 16 27.05 -4.53 -41.82
C ALA A 16 26.62 -3.64 -40.64
N VAL A 17 27.43 -2.62 -40.40
CA VAL A 17 27.18 -1.51 -39.47
C VAL A 17 25.99 -0.70 -40.00
N CYS A 18 24.94 -0.56 -39.20
CA CYS A 18 23.92 0.47 -39.38
C CYS A 18 23.88 1.32 -38.12
N ALA A 19 24.72 2.36 -38.10
CA ALA A 19 24.61 3.46 -37.16
C ALA A 19 23.48 4.37 -37.64
N LEU A 20 22.30 4.25 -37.02
CA LEU A 20 21.21 5.21 -37.20
C LEU A 20 21.32 6.26 -36.09
N LEU A 21 21.90 7.41 -36.42
CA LEU A 21 21.86 8.62 -35.60
C LEU A 21 20.43 9.19 -35.64
N LEU A 22 19.63 8.86 -34.63
CA LEU A 22 18.40 9.58 -34.32
C LEU A 22 18.75 10.80 -33.48
N ALA A 23 18.85 11.96 -34.13
CA ALA A 23 18.80 13.25 -33.45
C ALA A 23 17.36 13.47 -32.99
N THR A 24 17.04 13.14 -31.74
CA THR A 24 15.78 13.55 -31.12
C THR A 24 15.90 15.02 -30.73
N VAL A 25 15.20 15.87 -31.48
CA VAL A 25 14.97 17.26 -31.09
C VAL A 25 14.07 17.22 -29.86
N GLY A 26 14.68 17.40 -28.68
CA GLY A 26 13.98 17.53 -27.41
C GLY A 26 13.08 18.75 -27.42
N HIS A 27 11.81 18.56 -27.76
CA HIS A 27 10.76 19.50 -27.41
C HIS A 27 10.38 19.18 -25.97
N SER A 28 10.90 19.96 -25.03
CA SER A 28 10.33 20.03 -23.69
C SER A 28 8.93 20.63 -23.81
N VAL A 29 7.94 19.75 -24.04
CA VAL A 29 6.55 20.11 -23.81
C VAL A 29 6.44 20.21 -22.30
N ALA A 30 6.37 21.43 -21.78
CA ALA A 30 5.94 21.65 -20.41
C ALA A 30 4.57 20.96 -20.30
N ALA A 31 4.52 19.81 -19.62
CA ALA A 31 3.28 19.13 -19.34
C ALA A 31 2.43 20.09 -18.53
N ALA A 32 1.39 20.64 -19.16
CA ALA A 32 0.35 21.34 -18.44
C ALA A 32 -0.17 20.35 -17.40
N ALA A 33 0.00 20.67 -16.11
CA ALA A 33 -0.57 19.89 -15.04
C ALA A 33 -2.06 19.72 -15.36
N PRO A 34 -2.59 18.49 -15.43
CA PRO A 34 -4.03 18.32 -15.55
C PRO A 34 -4.64 19.02 -14.35
N ALA A 35 -5.47 20.04 -14.60
CA ALA A 35 -6.33 20.58 -13.57
C ALA A 35 -7.19 19.41 -13.08
N SER A 36 -6.87 18.85 -11.91
CA SER A 36 -7.74 17.86 -11.30
C SER A 36 -9.05 18.57 -11.05
N ALA A 37 -10.10 18.22 -11.80
CA ALA A 37 -11.44 18.56 -11.38
C ALA A 37 -11.58 17.99 -9.96
N ASP A 38 -11.84 18.86 -8.98
CA ASP A 38 -12.05 18.41 -7.60
C ASP A 38 -13.04 17.24 -7.64
N PRO A 39 -12.72 16.08 -7.04
CA PRO A 39 -13.66 14.99 -6.99
C PRO A 39 -14.95 15.52 -6.35
N PRO A 40 -16.13 15.16 -6.89
CA PRO A 40 -17.39 15.64 -6.34
C PRO A 40 -17.48 15.26 -4.87
N ARG A 41 -17.40 16.25 -3.98
CA ARG A 41 -17.53 16.07 -2.54
C ARG A 41 -18.93 15.56 -2.26
N CYS A 42 -19.08 14.39 -1.65
CA CYS A 42 -20.41 13.95 -1.25
C CYS A 42 -20.83 14.67 0.03
N GLY A 43 -22.13 14.88 0.20
CA GLY A 43 -22.66 15.40 1.46
C GLY A 43 -22.40 14.43 2.63
N PRO A 44 -22.42 14.91 3.89
CA PRO A 44 -22.13 14.09 5.07
C PRO A 44 -22.93 12.79 5.15
N GLN A 45 -24.22 12.85 4.80
CA GLN A 45 -25.08 11.66 4.79
C GLN A 45 -24.68 10.61 3.74
N ALA A 46 -24.28 11.06 2.54
CA ALA A 46 -23.82 10.16 1.48
C ALA A 46 -22.49 9.50 1.86
N ARG A 47 -21.60 10.24 2.53
CA ARG A 47 -20.37 9.72 3.10
C ARG A 47 -20.63 8.63 4.13
N THR A 48 -21.47 8.90 5.14
CA THR A 48 -21.87 7.91 6.14
C THR A 48 -22.42 6.65 5.48
N ALA A 49 -23.40 6.79 4.58
CA ALA A 49 -23.99 5.63 3.90
C ALA A 49 -22.97 4.84 3.07
N SER A 50 -21.99 5.52 2.48
CA SER A 50 -20.92 4.87 1.70
C SER A 50 -19.97 4.07 2.58
N LEU A 51 -19.54 4.61 3.74
CA LEU A 51 -18.67 3.90 4.68
C LEU A 51 -19.38 2.71 5.34
N GLU A 52 -20.67 2.85 5.67
CA GLU A 52 -21.49 1.74 6.16
C GLU A 52 -21.66 0.65 5.09
N ASN A 53 -21.88 1.03 3.83
CA ASN A 53 -21.94 0.07 2.73
C ASN A 53 -20.61 -0.66 2.52
N ASP A 54 -19.48 0.05 2.59
CA ASP A 54 -18.15 -0.58 2.51
C ASP A 54 -17.93 -1.59 3.63
N ARG A 55 -18.22 -1.19 4.87
CA ARG A 55 -18.21 -2.06 6.05
C ARG A 55 -19.01 -3.33 5.81
N ASP A 56 -20.25 -3.18 5.36
CA ASP A 56 -21.15 -4.32 5.21
C ASP A 56 -20.65 -5.26 4.10
N LEU A 57 -20.14 -4.73 2.98
CA LEU A 57 -19.52 -5.52 1.91
C LEU A 57 -18.28 -6.29 2.40
N VAL A 58 -17.36 -5.62 3.12
CA VAL A 58 -16.15 -6.25 3.66
C VAL A 58 -16.51 -7.33 4.68
N ARG A 59 -17.41 -7.02 5.63
CA ARG A 59 -17.85 -7.98 6.66
C ARG A 59 -18.55 -9.18 6.04
N ASN A 60 -19.39 -8.98 5.03
CA ASN A 60 -20.06 -10.07 4.32
C ASN A 60 -19.06 -10.95 3.55
N ARG A 61 -18.05 -10.34 2.91
CA ARG A 61 -16.99 -11.07 2.20
C ARG A 61 -16.13 -11.91 3.14
N LEU A 62 -15.79 -11.39 4.32
CA LEU A 62 -14.98 -12.11 5.30
C LEU A 62 -15.79 -13.17 6.07
N GLY A 63 -17.07 -12.93 6.32
CA GLY A 63 -17.94 -13.87 7.02
C GLY A 63 -17.38 -14.24 8.41
N PRO A 64 -17.10 -15.52 8.70
CA PRO A 64 -16.48 -15.93 9.96
C PRO A 64 -15.05 -15.39 10.16
N LEU A 65 -14.32 -15.06 9.08
CA LEU A 65 -12.92 -14.64 9.14
C LEU A 65 -12.73 -13.22 9.68
N ARG A 66 -13.82 -12.52 10.02
CA ARG A 66 -13.77 -11.30 10.85
C ARG A 66 -13.13 -11.56 12.22
N THR A 67 -13.04 -12.82 12.65
CA THR A 67 -12.26 -13.25 13.80
C THR A 67 -11.30 -14.34 13.35
N LEU A 68 -10.01 -14.16 13.63
CA LEU A 68 -9.00 -15.19 13.42
C LEU A 68 -8.74 -15.87 14.77
N ARG A 69 -9.14 -17.12 14.92
CA ARG A 69 -9.00 -17.85 16.19
C ARG A 69 -7.71 -18.65 16.28
N GLY A 70 -7.00 -18.77 15.17
CA GLY A 70 -5.76 -19.53 15.07
C GLY A 70 -5.25 -19.65 13.64
N PRO A 71 -4.17 -20.43 13.42
CA PRO A 71 -3.52 -20.56 12.12
C PRO A 71 -4.43 -21.05 10.99
N ALA A 72 -5.46 -21.84 11.29
CA ALA A 72 -6.41 -22.32 10.29
C ALA A 72 -7.25 -21.18 9.69
N ASP A 73 -7.68 -20.21 10.52
CA ASP A 73 -8.42 -19.04 10.04
C ASP A 73 -7.48 -18.10 9.25
N LEU A 74 -6.21 -17.98 9.66
CA LEU A 74 -5.19 -17.23 8.90
C LEU A 74 -4.92 -17.85 7.52
N ALA A 75 -4.84 -19.17 7.43
CA ALA A 75 -4.74 -19.87 6.16
C ALA A 75 -5.98 -19.63 5.28
N ALA A 76 -7.18 -19.64 5.89
CA ALA A 76 -8.43 -19.40 5.17
C ALA A 76 -8.54 -17.96 4.62
N VAL A 77 -8.12 -16.94 5.38
CA VAL A 77 -8.10 -15.55 4.88
C VAL A 77 -7.02 -15.35 3.81
N SER A 78 -5.90 -16.07 3.90
CA SER A 78 -4.87 -16.12 2.85
C SER A 78 -5.41 -16.69 1.55
N LEU A 79 -6.20 -17.77 1.62
CA LEU A 79 -6.91 -18.33 0.45
C LEU A 79 -8.01 -17.39 -0.08
N ALA A 80 -8.56 -16.52 0.77
CA ALA A 80 -9.51 -15.48 0.37
C ALA A 80 -8.85 -14.26 -0.29
N GLY A 81 -7.52 -14.18 -0.26
CA GLY A 81 -6.73 -13.20 -1.00
C GLY A 81 -5.88 -12.26 -0.14
N TRP A 82 -5.80 -12.41 1.18
CA TRP A 82 -5.00 -11.51 2.04
C TRP A 82 -3.97 -12.25 2.88
N THR A 83 -2.70 -11.84 2.77
CA THR A 83 -1.57 -12.56 3.34
C THR A 83 -0.71 -11.67 4.23
N PRO A 84 0.05 -12.24 5.19
CA PRO A 84 0.97 -11.49 6.06
C PRO A 84 2.28 -11.07 5.36
N LEU A 85 2.42 -11.24 4.04
CA LEU A 85 3.72 -11.25 3.35
C LEU A 85 4.55 -9.96 3.50
N SER A 86 3.93 -8.79 3.60
CA SER A 86 4.65 -7.50 3.69
C SER A 86 4.93 -7.04 5.12
N HIS A 87 4.09 -7.40 6.09
CA HIS A 87 4.17 -6.90 7.47
C HIS A 87 4.48 -7.99 8.50
N GLY A 88 4.65 -9.25 8.07
CA GLY A 88 4.72 -10.39 8.98
C GLY A 88 3.41 -10.49 9.79
N VAL A 89 3.52 -10.79 11.08
CA VAL A 89 2.40 -10.64 12.01
C VAL A 89 2.42 -9.32 12.79
N VAL A 90 3.31 -8.39 12.41
CA VAL A 90 3.34 -7.01 12.92
C VAL A 90 2.37 -6.15 12.12
N SER A 91 1.94 -5.03 12.69
CA SER A 91 1.00 -4.13 12.03
C SER A 91 1.40 -2.67 12.20
N TYR A 92 1.10 -2.15 13.38
CA TYR A 92 1.29 -0.78 13.82
C TYR A 92 1.42 -0.84 15.34
N ALA A 93 1.96 0.22 15.96
CA ALA A 93 2.03 0.28 17.41
C ALA A 93 0.64 0.05 18.04
N GLY A 94 0.52 -1.05 18.80
CA GLY A 94 -0.72 -1.44 19.48
C GLY A 94 -1.81 -2.09 18.60
N MET A 95 -1.52 -2.32 17.32
CA MET A 95 -2.34 -3.19 16.46
C MET A 95 -1.73 -4.58 16.37
N GLY A 96 -2.58 -5.56 16.05
CA GLY A 96 -2.17 -6.94 15.87
C GLY A 96 -1.53 -7.19 14.51
N MET A 97 -2.33 -7.68 13.57
CA MET A 97 -1.87 -8.24 12.31
C MET A 97 -2.40 -7.42 11.12
N VAL A 98 -1.52 -7.04 10.19
CA VAL A 98 -1.92 -6.50 8.87
C VAL A 98 -1.81 -7.59 7.82
N LEU A 99 -2.89 -7.80 7.08
CA LEU A 99 -2.90 -8.69 5.93
C LEU A 99 -3.10 -7.87 4.66
N ALA A 100 -2.26 -8.06 3.65
CA ALA A 100 -2.31 -7.34 2.39
C ALA A 100 -2.73 -8.25 1.24
N ASP A 101 -3.44 -7.69 0.27
CA ASP A 101 -3.71 -8.32 -1.03
C ASP A 101 -2.39 -8.41 -1.80
N PRO A 102 -1.82 -9.62 -2.00
CA PRO A 102 -0.52 -9.75 -2.62
C PRO A 102 -0.55 -9.44 -4.12
N VAL A 103 -1.69 -9.64 -4.79
CA VAL A 103 -1.82 -9.34 -6.23
C VAL A 103 -1.78 -7.85 -6.44
N LEU A 104 -2.64 -7.12 -5.71
CA LEU A 104 -2.64 -5.65 -5.76
C LEU A 104 -1.29 -5.07 -5.32
N SER A 105 -0.66 -5.64 -4.27
CA SER A 105 0.66 -5.19 -3.81
C SER A 105 1.73 -5.32 -4.90
N VAL A 106 1.73 -6.43 -5.66
CA VAL A 106 2.65 -6.63 -6.77
C VAL A 106 2.36 -5.67 -7.93
N GLU A 107 1.08 -5.44 -8.25
CA GLU A 107 0.69 -4.47 -9.27
C GLU A 107 1.15 -3.06 -8.91
N LEU A 108 0.89 -2.60 -7.68
CA LEU A 108 1.33 -1.30 -7.19
C LEU A 108 2.86 -1.17 -7.19
N MET A 109 3.57 -2.22 -6.77
CA MET A 109 5.04 -2.25 -6.79
C MET A 109 5.59 -2.17 -8.21
N ALA A 110 5.08 -2.98 -9.14
CA ALA A 110 5.52 -3.00 -10.53
C ALA A 110 5.35 -1.61 -11.17
N ASN A 111 4.23 -0.96 -10.92
CA ASN A 111 3.92 0.39 -11.41
C ASN A 111 4.81 1.49 -10.82
N SER A 112 5.41 1.25 -9.66
CA SER A 112 6.22 2.23 -8.97
C SER A 112 7.71 2.15 -9.31
N ILE A 113 8.14 1.16 -10.10
CA ILE A 113 9.53 1.01 -10.54
C ILE A 113 9.75 1.87 -11.80
N GLU A 114 10.66 2.84 -11.69
CA GLU A 114 11.01 3.71 -12.80
C GLU A 114 11.51 2.90 -14.01
N GLY A 115 10.86 3.10 -15.16
CA GLY A 115 11.22 2.42 -16.43
C GLY A 115 10.69 0.99 -16.60
N LEU A 116 10.01 0.41 -15.62
CA LEU A 116 9.42 -0.94 -15.75
C LEU A 116 7.97 -0.92 -16.26
N ALA A 117 7.21 0.14 -15.93
CA ALA A 117 5.75 0.10 -16.01
C ALA A 117 5.10 1.28 -16.75
N ALA A 118 5.80 1.88 -17.72
CA ALA A 118 5.25 3.00 -18.50
C ALA A 118 3.88 2.71 -19.18
N ASP A 119 3.49 1.42 -19.28
CA ASP A 119 2.28 0.97 -19.96
C ASP A 119 1.33 0.09 -19.09
N LEU A 120 1.60 -0.12 -17.79
CA LEU A 120 0.70 -0.89 -16.93
C LEU A 120 -0.33 0.05 -16.28
N PRO A 121 -1.64 -0.27 -16.31
CA PRO A 121 -2.64 0.52 -15.62
C PRO A 121 -2.54 0.27 -14.12
N ALA A 122 -1.86 1.13 -13.37
CA ALA A 122 -1.93 1.11 -11.92
C ALA A 122 -3.34 1.54 -11.46
N PRO A 123 -3.92 0.91 -10.43
CA PRO A 123 -5.22 1.31 -9.94
C PRO A 123 -5.12 2.69 -9.28
N ARG A 124 -5.65 3.68 -9.98
CA ARG A 124 -5.96 5.03 -9.44
C ARG A 124 -7.37 5.09 -8.85
N THR A 125 -8.07 3.95 -8.88
CA THR A 125 -9.43 3.80 -8.44
C THR A 125 -9.53 2.74 -7.38
N VAL A 126 -10.24 3.03 -6.30
CA VAL A 126 -10.55 2.07 -5.24
C VAL A 126 -12.03 1.71 -5.27
N THR A 127 -12.38 0.53 -4.75
CA THR A 127 -13.75 -0.02 -4.84
C THR A 127 -14.23 -0.51 -3.49
N ALA A 128 -15.46 -0.16 -3.12
CA ALA A 128 -16.10 -0.65 -1.91
C ALA A 128 -16.14 -2.19 -1.89
N GLY A 129 -15.87 -2.80 -0.73
CA GLY A 129 -15.82 -4.24 -0.53
C GLY A 129 -14.55 -4.94 -1.06
N LYS A 130 -13.59 -4.16 -1.58
CA LYS A 130 -12.31 -4.68 -2.10
C LYS A 130 -11.12 -4.03 -1.41
N PRO A 131 -10.97 -4.22 -0.10
CA PRO A 131 -9.86 -3.64 0.64
C PRO A 131 -8.53 -4.24 0.18
N ALA A 132 -7.52 -3.38 0.11
CA ALA A 132 -6.14 -3.75 -0.17
C ALA A 132 -5.46 -4.34 1.08
N THR A 133 -5.83 -3.85 2.26
CA THR A 133 -5.29 -4.29 3.55
C THR A 133 -6.41 -4.57 4.54
N LEU A 134 -6.20 -5.54 5.44
CA LEU A 134 -7.08 -5.82 6.57
C LEU A 134 -6.29 -5.63 7.85
N PHE A 135 -6.90 -4.95 8.83
CA PHE A 135 -6.30 -4.69 10.13
C PHE A 135 -7.01 -5.54 11.19
N TYR A 136 -6.23 -6.34 11.90
CA TYR A 136 -6.71 -7.22 12.96
C TYR A 136 -6.08 -6.81 14.29
N ARG A 137 -6.91 -6.65 15.33
CA ARG A 137 -6.47 -6.38 16.71
C ARG A 137 -6.46 -7.68 17.50
N SER A 138 -5.38 -7.93 18.26
CA SER A 138 -5.33 -9.08 19.17
C SER A 138 -6.26 -8.86 20.36
N LEU A 139 -6.95 -9.91 20.77
CA LEU A 139 -7.77 -9.98 21.99
C LEU A 139 -7.03 -10.72 23.12
N ALA A 140 -5.80 -11.17 22.89
CA ALA A 140 -5.02 -11.88 23.88
C ALA A 140 -4.55 -10.92 24.99
N THR A 141 -4.70 -11.34 26.24
CA THR A 141 -4.13 -10.59 27.37
C THR A 141 -2.63 -10.78 27.39
N GLY A 142 -1.87 -9.67 27.30
CA GLY A 142 -0.41 -9.70 27.29
C GLY A 142 0.21 -10.06 25.93
N ALA A 143 -0.50 -9.81 24.83
CA ALA A 143 0.01 -9.95 23.48
C ALA A 143 1.35 -9.20 23.29
N ASP A 144 2.30 -9.82 22.59
CA ASP A 144 3.55 -9.19 22.15
C ASP A 144 3.42 -8.74 20.70
N LEU A 145 2.80 -7.58 20.53
CA LEU A 145 2.55 -6.99 19.21
C LEU A 145 3.82 -6.51 18.48
N GLY A 146 5.00 -6.66 19.11
CA GLY A 146 6.30 -6.42 18.50
C GLY A 146 6.97 -7.68 17.95
N ASP A 147 6.43 -8.88 18.20
CA ASP A 147 6.95 -10.12 17.64
C ASP A 147 6.50 -10.25 16.17
N PRO A 148 7.41 -10.28 15.18
CA PRO A 148 7.06 -10.40 13.77
C PRO A 148 6.75 -11.81 13.31
N VAL A 149 6.87 -12.80 14.19
CA VAL A 149 6.78 -14.22 13.88
C VAL A 149 5.60 -14.88 14.60
N GLU A 150 5.50 -14.70 15.92
CA GLU A 150 4.50 -15.38 16.73
C GLU A 150 3.18 -14.61 16.79
N ALA A 151 2.07 -15.29 16.50
CA ALA A 151 0.75 -14.67 16.44
C ALA A 151 -0.02 -14.84 17.77
N ASP A 152 -0.45 -13.73 18.35
CA ASP A 152 -1.26 -13.61 19.57
C ASP A 152 -2.77 -13.75 19.28
N TYR A 153 -3.19 -14.96 18.93
CA TYR A 153 -4.62 -15.26 18.76
C TYR A 153 -5.41 -15.18 20.08
N PRO A 154 -6.73 -14.90 20.04
CA PRO A 154 -7.51 -14.60 18.84
C PRO A 154 -7.39 -13.14 18.41
N TYR A 155 -7.60 -12.88 17.13
CA TYR A 155 -7.71 -11.53 16.60
C TYR A 155 -9.12 -11.24 16.10
N GLU A 156 -9.53 -9.98 16.15
CA GLU A 156 -10.74 -9.46 15.52
C GLU A 156 -10.42 -8.39 14.48
N LEU A 157 -11.23 -8.29 13.43
CA LEU A 157 -11.14 -7.23 12.44
C LEU A 157 -11.39 -5.87 13.11
N ALA A 158 -10.39 -4.99 13.08
CA ALA A 158 -10.47 -3.62 13.59
C ALA A 158 -10.74 -2.61 12.46
N GLY A 159 -10.32 -2.92 11.24
CA GLY A 159 -10.47 -2.03 10.10
C GLY A 159 -9.93 -2.62 8.81
N TRP A 160 -9.87 -1.80 7.78
CA TRP A 160 -9.25 -2.15 6.50
C TRP A 160 -8.73 -0.89 5.81
N GLY A 161 -7.85 -1.07 4.83
CA GLY A 161 -7.32 0.02 4.04
C GLY A 161 -7.54 -0.17 2.55
N HIS A 162 -7.60 0.96 1.84
CA HIS A 162 -7.58 1.00 0.39
C HIS A 162 -6.29 1.67 -0.07
N LEU A 163 -5.60 1.02 -1.00
CA LEU A 163 -4.33 1.50 -1.56
C LEU A 163 -4.51 1.89 -3.02
N ALA A 164 -3.78 2.91 -3.46
CA ALA A 164 -3.73 3.33 -4.85
C ALA A 164 -2.34 3.84 -5.24
N GLU A 165 -2.07 3.88 -6.54
CA GLU A 165 -0.83 4.44 -7.09
C GLU A 165 -0.64 5.88 -6.62
N TYR A 166 0.54 6.20 -6.07
CA TYR A 166 0.86 7.57 -5.71
C TYR A 166 1.24 8.40 -6.93
N THR A 167 0.48 9.47 -7.16
CA THR A 167 0.88 10.56 -8.06
C THR A 167 0.73 11.88 -7.30
N PRO A 168 1.80 12.70 -7.19
CA PRO A 168 1.75 13.96 -6.45
C PRO A 168 0.57 14.84 -6.86
N GLY A 169 -0.24 15.22 -5.88
CA GLY A 169 -1.41 16.09 -6.07
C GLY A 169 -2.60 15.47 -6.81
N VAL A 170 -2.54 14.17 -7.16
CA VAL A 170 -3.64 13.47 -7.84
C VAL A 170 -4.21 12.43 -6.88
N TYR A 171 -5.30 12.78 -6.21
CA TYR A 171 -5.97 11.91 -5.25
C TYR A 171 -6.70 10.75 -5.95
N PRO A 172 -6.77 9.57 -5.31
CA PRO A 172 -7.55 8.46 -5.84
C PRO A 172 -9.04 8.81 -5.90
N VAL A 173 -9.73 8.22 -6.87
CA VAL A 173 -11.18 8.42 -7.05
C VAL A 173 -11.92 7.10 -6.87
N SER A 174 -13.15 7.17 -6.38
CA SER A 174 -14.03 6.00 -6.32
C SER A 174 -15.45 6.39 -6.67
N THR A 175 -16.11 5.53 -7.45
CA THR A 175 -17.54 5.64 -7.75
C THR A 175 -18.42 4.91 -6.73
N SER A 176 -17.80 4.11 -5.84
CA SER A 176 -18.50 3.29 -4.84
C SER A 176 -18.12 3.63 -3.40
N LEU A 177 -17.04 4.40 -3.21
CA LEU A 177 -16.60 4.95 -1.94
C LEU A 177 -16.63 6.47 -2.01
N CYS A 178 -17.37 7.08 -1.11
CA CYS A 178 -17.35 8.51 -0.90
C CYS A 178 -16.21 8.87 0.04
N LEU A 179 -15.04 9.12 -0.53
CA LEU A 179 -13.86 9.62 0.17
C LEU A 179 -13.47 10.98 -0.38
N ASP A 180 -13.21 11.92 0.53
CA ASP A 180 -12.70 13.24 0.25
C ASP A 180 -11.17 13.21 0.18
N PRO A 181 -10.52 14.17 -0.52
CA PRO A 181 -9.06 14.27 -0.54
C PRO A 181 -8.39 14.27 0.85
N THR A 182 -9.10 14.71 1.89
CA THR A 182 -8.60 14.74 3.28
C THR A 182 -8.54 13.37 3.95
N ASP A 183 -9.16 12.34 3.38
CA ASP A 183 -9.11 10.97 3.92
C ASP A 183 -7.86 10.23 3.48
N TRP A 184 -7.25 10.72 2.40
CA TRP A 184 -6.07 10.12 1.80
C TRP A 184 -4.81 10.71 2.41
N PHE A 185 -3.92 9.81 2.79
CA PHE A 185 -2.58 10.12 3.24
C PHE A 185 -1.55 9.37 2.41
N ILE A 186 -0.30 9.79 2.55
CA ILE A 186 0.83 9.20 1.86
C ILE A 186 1.41 8.13 2.76
N HIS A 187 1.43 6.90 2.25
CA HIS A 187 2.25 5.82 2.78
C HIS A 187 3.60 5.87 2.07
N GLU A 188 4.63 6.25 2.81
CA GLU A 188 5.96 6.54 2.28
C GLU A 188 6.63 5.31 1.66
N ARG A 189 7.49 5.53 0.67
CA ARG A 189 8.32 4.47 0.11
C ARG A 189 9.40 4.03 1.10
N GLY A 190 9.85 2.79 0.96
CA GLY A 190 10.86 2.24 1.84
C GLY A 190 11.14 0.77 1.57
N VAL A 191 11.58 0.08 2.62
CA VAL A 191 11.83 -1.35 2.62
C VAL A 191 11.30 -1.92 3.93
N HIS A 192 10.44 -2.95 3.85
CA HIS A 192 10.14 -3.81 5.00
C HIS A 192 11.35 -4.69 5.27
N ALA A 193 12.14 -4.33 6.28
CA ALA A 193 13.41 -4.96 6.60
C ALA A 193 13.21 -6.39 7.05
N LEU A 194 14.04 -7.33 6.60
CA LEU A 194 13.99 -8.71 7.09
C LEU A 194 15.08 -8.95 8.15
N PRO A 195 14.79 -9.70 9.23
CA PRO A 195 13.54 -10.44 9.49
C PRO A 195 12.51 -9.70 10.35
N SER A 196 12.72 -8.43 10.72
CA SER A 196 11.83 -7.74 11.66
C SER A 196 10.51 -7.24 11.04
N PHE A 197 10.45 -7.16 9.71
CA PHE A 197 9.37 -6.56 8.91
C PHE A 197 9.11 -5.07 9.17
N ASP A 198 9.97 -4.41 9.96
CA ASP A 198 9.92 -2.97 10.19
C ASP A 198 10.04 -2.20 8.88
N MET A 199 9.26 -1.13 8.75
CA MET A 199 9.34 -0.24 7.61
C MET A 199 10.48 0.77 7.77
N ILE A 200 11.56 0.57 7.00
CA ILE A 200 12.62 1.58 6.84
C ILE A 200 12.19 2.55 5.74
N CYS A 201 11.75 3.73 6.13
CA CYS A 201 11.33 4.78 5.20
C CYS A 201 12.54 5.35 4.45
N LEU A 202 12.42 5.48 3.13
CA LEU A 202 13.48 5.97 2.25
C LEU A 202 12.93 7.09 1.35
N PRO A 203 12.45 8.22 1.90
CA PRO A 203 11.83 9.27 1.09
C PRO A 203 12.78 9.77 -0.02
N PRO A 204 12.26 10.16 -1.20
CA PRO A 204 13.05 10.82 -2.22
C PRO A 204 13.48 12.22 -1.75
N PRO A 205 14.56 12.79 -2.32
CA PRO A 205 14.86 14.19 -2.13
C PRO A 205 13.72 15.07 -2.66
N GLU A 206 13.09 15.86 -1.80
CA GLU A 206 11.99 16.75 -2.15
C GLU A 206 11.98 18.01 -1.27
N THR A 207 11.56 19.15 -1.83
CA THR A 207 11.46 20.43 -1.09
C THR A 207 10.17 20.54 -0.28
N ILE A 208 9.15 19.78 -0.66
CA ILE A 208 7.86 19.66 0.01
C ILE A 208 7.59 18.16 0.14
N ARG A 209 7.20 17.72 1.34
CA ARG A 209 6.90 16.31 1.60
C ARG A 209 5.74 15.84 0.71
N GLY A 210 5.93 14.75 -0.02
CA GLY A 210 5.00 14.27 -1.04
C GLY A 210 5.12 14.96 -2.41
N GLY A 211 6.03 15.92 -2.59
CA GLY A 211 6.19 16.64 -3.86
C GLY A 211 6.72 15.76 -5.00
N ALA A 212 7.44 14.68 -4.69
CA ALA A 212 7.98 13.73 -5.68
C ALA A 212 7.14 12.46 -5.76
N THR A 213 7.16 11.76 -6.91
CA THR A 213 6.42 10.49 -7.10
C THR A 213 6.86 9.38 -6.14
N GLY A 214 8.05 9.48 -5.56
CA GLY A 214 8.59 8.41 -4.73
C GLY A 214 8.85 7.12 -5.50
N ALA A 215 9.10 7.20 -6.81
CA ALA A 215 9.45 6.05 -7.65
C ALA A 215 10.59 5.23 -7.00
N LEU A 216 10.48 3.91 -7.05
CA LEU A 216 11.49 3.01 -6.53
C LEU A 216 12.72 3.08 -7.45
N GLN A 217 13.79 3.68 -6.94
CA GLN A 217 15.08 3.73 -7.61
C GLN A 217 16.00 2.67 -7.02
N PRO A 218 16.93 2.09 -7.81
CA PRO A 218 17.95 1.21 -7.27
C PRO A 218 18.81 1.98 -6.26
N ILE A 219 18.70 1.65 -4.97
CA ILE A 219 19.54 2.22 -3.91
C ILE A 219 20.72 1.26 -3.69
N THR A 220 21.94 1.77 -3.57
CA THR A 220 23.13 0.93 -3.32
C THR A 220 23.98 1.49 -2.18
N PRO A 221 24.20 0.73 -1.09
CA PRO A 221 23.56 -0.56 -0.78
C PRO A 221 22.09 -0.37 -0.38
N ALA A 222 21.19 -1.23 -0.87
CA ALA A 222 19.81 -1.26 -0.41
C ALA A 222 19.70 -2.00 0.93
N PRO A 223 18.83 -1.57 1.86
CA PRO A 223 18.45 -2.40 2.99
C PRO A 223 17.93 -3.76 2.53
N PHE A 224 18.25 -4.81 3.28
CA PHE A 224 17.76 -6.15 2.99
C PHE A 224 16.29 -6.27 3.41
N GLY A 225 15.40 -6.50 2.44
CA GLY A 225 13.97 -6.62 2.72
C GLY A 225 13.10 -6.54 1.48
N ILE A 226 11.80 -6.30 1.69
CA ILE A 226 10.78 -6.19 0.65
C ILE A 226 10.60 -4.72 0.29
N PRO A 227 10.88 -4.29 -0.95
CA PRO A 227 10.63 -2.92 -1.37
C PRO A 227 9.17 -2.53 -1.21
N HIS A 228 8.92 -1.32 -0.71
CA HIS A 228 7.58 -0.76 -0.54
C HIS A 228 7.51 0.56 -1.32
N PRO A 229 6.63 0.69 -2.32
CA PRO A 229 6.49 1.94 -3.08
C PRO A 229 5.83 3.05 -2.26
N ARG A 230 5.89 4.30 -2.73
CA ARG A 230 5.05 5.36 -2.17
C ARG A 230 3.62 5.15 -2.68
N LEU A 231 2.64 5.18 -1.79
CA LEU A 231 1.23 4.91 -2.11
C LEU A 231 0.32 6.02 -1.58
N TRP A 232 -0.82 6.21 -2.24
CA TRP A 232 -1.98 6.77 -1.58
C TRP A 232 -2.63 5.68 -0.74
N ASP A 233 -2.97 6.03 0.49
CA ASP A 233 -3.53 5.12 1.47
C ASP A 233 -4.67 5.82 2.23
N THR A 234 -5.66 5.05 2.63
CA THR A 234 -6.75 5.44 3.50
C THR A 234 -7.10 4.23 4.35
N HIS A 235 -7.14 4.41 5.67
CA HIS A 235 -7.65 3.37 6.57
C HIS A 235 -9.07 3.72 6.99
N ILE A 236 -9.90 2.70 7.11
CA ILE A 236 -11.28 2.77 7.59
C ILE A 236 -11.37 1.90 8.84
N TRP A 237 -11.75 2.52 9.96
CA TRP A 237 -11.77 1.90 11.28
C TRP A 237 -13.19 1.59 11.73
N LEU A 238 -13.36 0.42 12.33
CA LEU A 238 -14.62 0.03 12.95
C LEU A 238 -14.71 0.60 14.35
N HIS A 239 -15.86 1.21 14.66
CA HIS A 239 -16.14 1.57 16.04
C HIS A 239 -16.43 0.33 16.90
N PRO A 240 -15.80 0.19 18.08
CA PRO A 240 -16.08 -0.90 19.00
C PRO A 240 -17.54 -0.97 19.46
N ASP A 241 -18.24 0.16 19.51
CA ASP A 241 -19.65 0.27 19.94
C ASP A 241 -20.66 0.07 18.79
N GLY A 242 -20.19 -0.17 17.56
CA GLY A 242 -21.05 -0.40 16.39
C GLY A 242 -21.48 0.86 15.63
N GLY A 243 -20.83 2.01 15.87
CA GLY A 243 -21.01 3.24 15.10
C GLY A 243 -20.63 3.19 13.61
N VAL A 244 -20.77 4.34 12.96
CA VAL A 244 -20.39 4.56 11.54
C VAL A 244 -18.87 4.54 11.43
N PRO A 245 -18.26 3.72 10.54
CA PRO A 245 -16.80 3.72 10.38
C PRO A 245 -16.20 5.10 10.12
N THR A 246 -15.00 5.33 10.61
CA THR A 246 -14.22 6.57 10.45
C THR A 246 -13.00 6.35 9.58
N THR A 247 -12.45 7.43 9.04
CA THR A 247 -11.21 7.44 8.26
C THR A 247 -10.12 8.15 9.03
N ALA A 248 -8.98 7.52 9.24
CA ALA A 248 -7.84 8.12 9.92
C ALA A 248 -6.54 7.35 9.63
N ILE A 249 -5.37 7.98 9.78
CA ILE A 249 -4.07 7.30 9.60
C ILE A 249 -3.91 6.14 10.60
N LEU A 250 -4.35 6.35 11.84
CA LEU A 250 -4.46 5.33 12.88
C LEU A 250 -5.90 5.29 13.38
N ASP A 251 -6.30 4.20 14.03
CA ASP A 251 -7.61 4.12 14.68
C ASP A 251 -7.81 5.35 15.59
N ASP A 252 -8.83 6.16 15.27
CA ASP A 252 -9.17 7.39 15.97
C ASP A 252 -10.20 7.14 17.10
N VAL A 253 -10.76 5.93 17.16
CA VAL A 253 -11.80 5.55 18.13
C VAL A 253 -11.20 5.06 19.44
N GLU A 254 -9.95 4.60 19.40
CA GLU A 254 -9.08 4.48 20.56
C GLU A 254 -7.74 5.08 20.15
N GLU A 255 -7.32 6.18 20.78
CA GLU A 255 -5.89 6.44 20.95
C GLU A 255 -5.32 5.14 21.50
N VAL A 256 -4.75 4.29 20.65
CA VAL A 256 -4.48 2.88 20.95
C VAL A 256 -3.75 2.85 22.29
N ALA A 257 -4.43 2.36 23.34
CA ALA A 257 -4.05 2.71 24.70
C ALA A 257 -2.59 2.31 24.96
N GLY A 258 -1.71 3.31 25.13
CA GLY A 258 -0.26 3.12 25.28
C GLY A 258 0.61 3.58 24.10
N ALA A 259 0.02 4.00 22.97
CA ALA A 259 0.74 4.52 21.81
C ALA A 259 0.82 6.06 21.84
N ALA A 260 1.92 6.60 22.34
CA ALA A 260 2.25 8.01 22.13
C ALA A 260 2.67 8.21 20.67
N TRP A 261 1.76 8.69 19.81
CA TRP A 261 2.12 8.95 18.42
C TRP A 261 2.88 10.28 18.28
N LYS A 262 4.01 10.20 17.57
CA LYS A 262 4.61 11.34 16.88
C LYS A 262 4.41 11.13 15.39
N PRO A 263 4.33 12.21 14.60
CA PRO A 263 4.42 12.13 13.14
C PRO A 263 5.59 11.24 12.73
N HIS A 264 5.28 10.05 12.22
CA HIS A 264 6.29 9.11 11.78
C HIS A 264 6.64 9.37 10.31
N ASP A 265 7.85 8.99 9.93
CA ASP A 265 8.37 9.20 8.58
C ASP A 265 7.56 8.42 7.52
N GLY A 266 6.82 7.39 7.94
CA GLY A 266 6.07 6.46 7.08
C GLY A 266 4.68 6.91 6.64
N PHE A 267 3.97 7.74 7.41
CA PHE A 267 2.59 8.14 7.10
C PHE A 267 2.36 9.62 7.36
N TYR A 268 1.78 10.33 6.40
CA TYR A 268 1.56 11.78 6.51
C TYR A 268 0.55 12.31 5.51
N PHE A 269 -0.06 13.45 5.84
CA PHE A 269 -0.89 14.18 4.89
C PHE A 269 -0.04 15.05 3.96
N PRO A 270 -0.44 15.24 2.68
CA PRO A 270 0.26 16.09 1.73
C PRO A 270 0.47 17.52 2.25
N GLY A 271 1.58 18.15 1.87
CA GLY A 271 1.83 19.56 2.15
C GLY A 271 2.26 19.89 3.59
N GLN A 272 2.39 18.89 4.48
CA GLN A 272 3.04 19.07 5.77
C GLN A 272 4.55 19.31 5.57
N ALA A 273 5.12 20.31 6.25
CA ALA A 273 6.57 20.47 6.28
C ALA A 273 7.21 19.28 7.03
N PRO A 274 8.37 18.76 6.60
CA PRO A 274 9.06 17.67 7.31
C PRO A 274 9.19 18.00 8.81
N GLY A 275 8.71 17.10 9.69
CA GLY A 275 8.79 17.27 11.15
C GLY A 275 7.67 18.09 11.81
N THR A 276 6.59 18.45 11.09
CA THR A 276 5.46 19.23 11.63
C THR A 276 4.12 18.51 11.50
N GLY A 277 4.00 17.26 11.97
CA GLY A 277 2.66 16.64 12.00
C GLY A 277 1.85 17.20 13.18
N GLY A 278 0.85 18.01 12.83
CA GLY A 278 -0.22 18.42 13.74
C GLY A 278 -1.49 17.63 13.43
N HIS A 279 -2.19 17.23 14.48
CA HIS A 279 -3.52 16.60 14.42
C HIS A 279 -4.52 17.54 13.74
N HIS A 280 -5.30 17.00 12.80
CA HIS A 280 -6.59 17.55 12.39
C HIS A 280 -7.67 16.60 12.87
#